data_AF-A0A842HGE0-F1
#
_entry.id   AF-A0A842HGE0-F1
#
_cell.length_a   1.000
_cell.length_b   1.000
_cell.length_c   1.000
_cell.angle_alpha   90.00
_cell.angle_beta   90.00
_cell.angle_gamma   90.00
#
_symmetry.space_group_name_H-M   'P 1'
#
loop_
_entity.id
_entity.type
_entity.pdbx_description
1 polymer ?
#
loop_
_entity_poly.entity_id
_entity_poly.type
_entity_poly.pdbx_seq_one_letter_code
_entity_poly.pdbx_strand_id
1 'polypeptide(L)'
;MQRIALAAALLAPVFSHADLLNITLPGTTAQGTWVFNDTYYTGYAYGAAWPSAMAPITSAPYSSDINASLNRLSGDGYITAGTDGMLYTAGFYPGAPGTVLEISATPSLDLNNLIFEMDFSETSPVTVSLTYNGGTILAPTYTYSGPGSSSSEMGGDSDMLALQWDLTGITVTDYTITIDAPIHTGIYAISVVEGDTFDGKAIPEPSTYAALAGLGVLGLALLRRKLSQK
;
A
#
# COMPACT_ATOMS: atom_id res chain seq x y z
N MET A 1 23.27 -39.57 23.51
CA MET A 1 23.52 -38.64 22.38
C MET A 1 22.18 -38.23 21.78
N GLN A 2 21.59 -37.12 22.23
CA GLN A 2 20.33 -36.58 21.67
C GLN A 2 20.68 -35.48 20.67
N ARG A 3 20.28 -35.66 19.41
CA ARG A 3 20.38 -34.63 18.37
C ARG A 3 19.19 -33.69 18.53
N ILE A 4 19.43 -32.47 19.03
CA ILE A 4 18.44 -31.39 18.99
C ILE A 4 18.48 -30.84 17.55
N ALA A 5 17.47 -31.20 16.76
CA ALA A 5 17.23 -30.59 15.46
C ALA A 5 16.69 -29.17 15.71
N LEU A 6 17.52 -28.16 15.45
CA LEU A 6 17.10 -26.77 15.48
C LEU A 6 16.40 -26.49 14.15
N ALA A 7 15.07 -26.62 14.13
CA ALA A 7 14.25 -26.13 13.03
C ALA A 7 14.32 -24.60 13.06
N ALA A 8 15.17 -24.03 12.20
CA ALA A 8 15.11 -22.61 11.90
C ALA A 8 13.86 -22.38 11.06
N ALA A 9 12.74 -22.06 11.72
CA ALA A 9 11.57 -21.53 11.05
C ALA A 9 12.00 -20.21 10.40
N LEU A 10 12.04 -20.17 9.07
CA LEU A 10 12.10 -18.94 8.29
C LEU A 10 10.84 -18.16 8.60
N LEU A 11 10.91 -17.27 9.60
CA LEU A 11 9.91 -16.25 9.84
C LEU A 11 10.02 -15.26 8.68
N ALA A 12 9.20 -15.44 7.65
CA ALA A 12 8.93 -14.36 6.72
C ALA A 12 8.41 -13.16 7.56
N PRO A 13 8.90 -11.93 7.32
CA PRO A 13 8.31 -10.77 7.96
C PRO A 13 6.83 -10.71 7.58
N VAL A 14 5.96 -10.91 8.57
CA VAL A 14 4.53 -10.65 8.43
C VAL A 14 4.40 -9.16 8.70
N PHE A 15 4.26 -8.36 7.65
CA PHE A 15 3.92 -6.95 7.79
C PHE A 15 2.50 -6.88 8.36
N SER A 16 2.34 -6.22 9.50
CA SER A 16 1.03 -5.99 10.10
C SER A 16 0.41 -4.71 9.55
N HIS A 17 -0.91 -4.56 9.68
CA HIS A 17 -1.64 -3.34 9.31
C HIS A 17 -1.08 -2.06 9.97
N ALA A 18 -0.50 -2.19 11.16
CA ALA A 18 0.16 -1.08 11.87
C ALA A 18 1.52 -0.68 11.27
N ASP A 19 2.14 -1.57 10.48
CA ASP A 19 3.40 -1.29 9.79
C ASP A 19 3.17 -0.44 8.54
N LEU A 20 2.08 -0.67 7.79
CA LEU A 20 1.64 0.17 6.65
C LEU A 20 1.41 1.64 7.05
N LEU A 21 0.89 1.87 8.26
CA LEU A 21 0.62 3.21 8.78
C LEU A 21 1.86 3.88 9.41
N ASN A 22 3.00 3.18 9.50
CA ASN A 22 4.22 3.66 10.17
C ASN A 22 5.52 3.31 9.43
N ILE A 23 5.49 3.00 8.12
CA ILE A 23 6.73 2.96 7.35
C ILE A 23 7.23 4.41 7.18
N THR A 24 7.83 4.97 8.23
CA THR A 24 8.69 6.13 8.10
C THR A 24 9.95 5.65 7.41
N LEU A 25 9.95 5.71 6.09
CA LEU A 25 11.16 5.43 5.33
C LEU A 25 12.18 6.53 5.65
N PRO A 26 13.47 6.20 5.80
CA PRO A 26 14.51 7.22 5.90
C PRO A 26 14.40 8.17 4.70
N GLY A 27 14.26 9.47 4.95
CA GLY A 27 14.05 10.48 3.89
C GLY A 27 12.58 10.80 3.60
N THR A 28 11.61 10.19 4.29
CA THR A 28 10.21 10.64 4.24
C THR A 28 10.11 12.06 4.77
N THR A 29 9.47 12.91 3.98
CA THR A 29 9.31 14.34 4.27
C THR A 29 7.86 14.77 4.32
N ALA A 30 6.98 14.06 3.59
CA ALA A 30 5.54 14.21 3.67
C ALA A 30 4.85 12.86 3.43
N GLN A 31 3.68 12.69 4.01
CA GLN A 31 2.82 11.52 3.84
C GLN A 31 1.36 11.97 3.74
N GLY A 32 0.56 11.22 2.98
CA GLY A 32 -0.89 11.30 2.98
C GLY A 32 -1.52 9.93 2.95
N THR A 33 -2.50 9.70 3.82
CA THR A 33 -3.16 8.40 3.97
C THR A 33 -4.67 8.52 3.90
N TRP A 34 -5.27 7.69 3.06
CA TRP A 34 -6.72 7.55 2.93
C TRP A 34 -7.15 6.17 3.42
N VAL A 35 -7.95 6.18 4.50
CA VAL A 35 -8.64 4.98 5.01
C VAL A 35 -10.11 5.15 4.70
N PHE A 36 -10.72 4.14 4.10
CA PHE A 36 -12.09 4.21 3.59
C PHE A 36 -13.11 3.71 4.61
N ASN A 37 -13.10 4.28 5.82
CA ASN A 37 -14.13 4.00 6.82
C ASN A 37 -15.15 5.13 6.86
N ASP A 38 -16.42 4.83 6.59
CA ASP A 38 -17.50 5.76 6.88
C ASP A 38 -18.32 5.29 8.10
N THR A 39 -18.34 6.14 9.14
CA THR A 39 -19.17 5.96 10.34
C THR A 39 -20.63 6.37 10.12
N TYR A 40 -20.95 7.03 9.00
CA TYR A 40 -22.29 7.52 8.64
C TYR A 40 -23.07 6.59 7.73
N TYR A 41 -22.44 5.56 7.13
CA TYR A 41 -23.18 4.49 6.49
C TYR A 41 -23.39 3.36 7.51
N THR A 42 -24.61 2.86 7.62
CA THR A 42 -24.91 1.60 8.32
C THR A 42 -24.94 0.52 7.27
N GLY A 43 -24.16 -0.56 7.45
CA GLY A 43 -23.94 -1.66 6.50
C GLY A 43 -25.11 -2.08 5.60
N TYR A 44 -24.76 -2.63 4.44
CA TYR A 44 -25.70 -3.16 3.47
C TYR A 44 -26.46 -4.35 4.09
N ALA A 45 -27.71 -4.13 4.48
CA ALA A 45 -28.62 -5.24 4.73
C ALA A 45 -28.93 -5.94 3.41
N TYR A 46 -28.93 -7.27 3.39
CA TYR A 46 -29.34 -8.06 2.21
C TYR A 46 -30.69 -7.56 1.68
N GLY A 47 -30.71 -7.03 0.45
CA GLY A 47 -31.91 -6.46 -0.19
C GLY A 47 -32.10 -4.94 -0.06
N ALA A 48 -31.15 -4.22 0.53
CA ALA A 48 -31.10 -2.76 0.48
C ALA A 48 -30.73 -2.24 -0.92
N ALA A 49 -31.10 -1.01 -1.26
CA ALA A 49 -30.59 -0.36 -2.46
C ALA A 49 -29.09 -0.08 -2.30
N TRP A 50 -28.32 -0.24 -3.38
CA TRP A 50 -26.90 0.11 -3.39
C TRP A 50 -26.71 1.59 -3.02
N PRO A 51 -25.67 1.93 -2.23
CA PRO A 51 -25.32 3.31 -1.97
C PRO A 51 -25.07 4.06 -3.28
N SER A 52 -25.34 5.37 -3.27
CA SER A 52 -24.90 6.21 -4.37
C SER A 52 -23.38 6.22 -4.43
N ALA A 53 -22.87 6.24 -5.66
CA ALA A 53 -21.48 6.40 -6.01
C ALA A 53 -20.79 7.48 -5.11
N MET A 54 -19.60 7.17 -4.58
CA MET A 54 -18.81 8.05 -3.69
C MET A 54 -18.59 9.45 -4.30
N ALA A 55 -18.75 10.52 -3.49
CA ALA A 55 -18.32 11.87 -3.88
C ALA A 55 -16.78 11.99 -3.78
N PRO A 56 -16.12 12.92 -4.51
CA PRO A 56 -14.67 13.10 -4.39
C PRO A 56 -14.20 13.29 -2.93
N ILE A 57 -13.14 12.59 -2.51
CA ILE A 57 -12.54 12.75 -1.18
C ILE A 57 -11.45 13.82 -1.29
N THR A 58 -11.84 15.07 -1.05
CA THR A 58 -10.98 16.22 -1.31
C THR A 58 -9.84 16.41 -0.30
N SER A 59 -9.73 15.57 0.74
CA SER A 59 -8.64 15.62 1.74
C SER A 59 -8.40 14.28 2.42
N ALA A 60 -7.13 13.92 2.67
CA ALA A 60 -6.77 12.73 3.44
C ALA A 60 -7.28 12.84 4.90
N PRO A 61 -8.07 11.87 5.40
CA PRO A 61 -8.65 11.93 6.75
C PRO A 61 -7.62 11.78 7.88
N TYR A 62 -6.41 11.29 7.58
CA TYR A 62 -5.33 11.10 8.56
C TYR A 62 -4.00 11.63 8.02
N SER A 63 -3.38 12.55 8.78
CA SER A 63 -2.01 13.04 8.58
C SER A 63 -1.70 13.52 7.15
N SER A 64 -2.26 14.64 6.70
CA SER A 64 -1.91 15.23 5.40
C SER A 64 -0.78 16.26 5.54
N ASP A 65 0.45 15.79 5.71
CA ASP A 65 1.63 16.66 5.52
C ASP A 65 1.88 16.90 4.02
N ILE A 66 1.23 16.10 3.16
CA ILE A 66 1.20 16.25 1.71
C ILE A 66 -0.02 17.06 1.22
N ASN A 67 0.17 17.88 0.18
CA ASN A 67 -0.91 18.59 -0.51
C ASN A 67 -1.49 17.73 -1.64
N ALA A 68 -2.26 16.70 -1.27
CA ALA A 68 -2.85 15.74 -2.20
C ALA A 68 -4.38 15.61 -2.03
N SER A 69 -5.07 15.38 -3.14
CA SER A 69 -6.52 15.09 -3.18
C SER A 69 -6.78 13.72 -3.81
N LEU A 70 -7.76 12.97 -3.30
CA LEU A 70 -8.18 11.68 -3.85
C LEU A 70 -9.56 11.83 -4.51
N ASN A 71 -9.56 11.81 -5.84
CA ASN A 71 -10.76 12.00 -6.65
C ASN A 71 -11.16 10.70 -7.32
N ARG A 72 -12.47 10.51 -7.53
CA ARG A 72 -12.96 9.49 -8.46
C ARG A 72 -13.20 10.14 -9.81
N LEU A 73 -12.56 9.61 -10.85
CA LEU A 73 -12.72 10.10 -12.23
C LEU A 73 -13.90 9.44 -12.93
N SER A 74 -14.09 8.14 -12.71
CA SER A 74 -15.16 7.36 -13.33
C SER A 74 -15.49 6.09 -12.55
N GLY A 75 -16.58 5.42 -12.97
CA GLY A 75 -17.02 4.15 -12.40
C GLY A 75 -17.98 4.29 -11.22
N ASP A 76 -18.45 3.14 -10.75
CA ASP A 76 -19.55 3.04 -9.78
C ASP A 76 -19.09 2.68 -8.35
N GLY A 77 -17.79 2.83 -8.05
CA GLY A 77 -17.25 2.55 -6.72
C GLY A 77 -17.93 3.36 -5.61
N TYR A 78 -18.19 2.71 -4.48
CA TYR A 78 -18.82 3.31 -3.29
C TYR A 78 -18.08 2.87 -2.02
N ILE A 79 -18.20 3.64 -0.94
CA ILE A 79 -17.62 3.30 0.36
C ILE A 79 -18.59 2.37 1.12
N THR A 80 -18.07 1.27 1.67
CA THR A 80 -18.82 0.38 2.55
C THR A 80 -18.73 0.84 4.00
N ALA A 81 -19.77 0.56 4.76
CA ALA A 81 -19.80 0.76 6.20
C ALA A 81 -19.24 -0.46 6.94
N GLY A 82 -18.54 -0.23 8.05
CA GLY A 82 -18.06 -1.28 8.95
C GLY A 82 -16.88 -0.81 9.81
N THR A 83 -16.43 -1.65 10.74
CA THR A 83 -15.18 -1.41 11.50
C THR A 83 -13.96 -1.34 10.58
N ASP A 84 -14.00 -2.06 9.47
CA ASP A 84 -12.93 -2.18 8.47
C ASP A 84 -13.39 -1.70 7.08
N GLY A 85 -14.15 -0.58 7.02
CA GLY A 85 -14.73 -0.05 5.78
C GLY A 85 -13.74 0.00 4.60
N MET A 86 -14.27 -0.15 3.37
CA MET A 86 -13.48 -0.16 2.13
C MET A 86 -14.17 0.64 1.03
N LEU A 87 -13.40 1.14 0.06
CA LEU A 87 -13.93 1.51 -1.24
C LEU A 87 -14.15 0.24 -2.06
N TYR A 88 -15.40 -0.05 -2.41
CA TYR A 88 -15.77 -1.23 -3.17
C TYR A 88 -16.22 -0.87 -4.58
N THR A 89 -15.65 -1.53 -5.58
CA THR A 89 -15.97 -1.35 -7.00
C THR A 89 -17.01 -2.37 -7.47
N ALA A 90 -18.29 -2.15 -7.20
CA ALA A 90 -19.32 -3.12 -7.61
C ALA A 90 -19.46 -3.19 -9.14
N GLY A 91 -19.50 -4.41 -9.69
CA GLY A 91 -19.82 -4.66 -11.09
C GLY A 91 -20.51 -6.01 -11.29
N PHE A 92 -21.85 -6.03 -11.24
CA PHE A 92 -22.62 -7.29 -11.26
C PHE A 92 -22.80 -7.95 -12.64
N TYR A 93 -22.25 -7.37 -13.71
CA TYR A 93 -22.41 -7.89 -15.06
C TYR A 93 -21.09 -7.87 -15.86
N PRO A 94 -20.87 -8.83 -16.77
CA PRO A 94 -19.75 -8.79 -17.69
C PRO A 94 -19.71 -7.47 -18.46
N GLY A 95 -18.61 -6.72 -18.32
CA GLY A 95 -18.42 -5.43 -18.97
C GLY A 95 -18.86 -4.20 -18.17
N ALA A 96 -19.27 -4.36 -16.91
CA ALA A 96 -19.40 -3.22 -15.99
C ALA A 96 -18.03 -2.50 -15.87
N PRO A 97 -18.01 -1.16 -15.92
CA PRO A 97 -16.76 -0.42 -15.79
C PRO A 97 -16.19 -0.57 -14.38
N GLY A 98 -14.87 -0.72 -14.27
CA GLY A 98 -14.16 -0.57 -13.00
C GLY A 98 -14.27 0.85 -12.45
N THR A 99 -13.56 1.13 -11.36
CA THR A 99 -13.45 2.48 -10.81
C THR A 99 -12.07 3.04 -11.08
N VAL A 100 -12.03 4.27 -11.62
CA VAL A 100 -10.78 4.99 -11.79
C VAL A 100 -10.68 6.04 -10.71
N LEU A 101 -9.63 5.93 -9.90
CA LEU A 101 -9.27 6.89 -8.85
C LEU A 101 -8.03 7.67 -9.27
N GLU A 102 -7.95 8.89 -8.78
CA GLU A 102 -6.86 9.82 -9.06
C GLU A 102 -6.38 10.45 -7.76
N ILE A 103 -5.08 10.37 -7.50
CA ILE A 103 -4.41 11.17 -6.49
C ILE A 103 -3.66 12.28 -7.22
N SER A 104 -4.12 13.51 -7.08
CA SER A 104 -3.49 14.69 -7.67
C SER A 104 -2.87 15.54 -6.57
N ALA A 105 -1.58 15.86 -6.73
CA ALA A 105 -0.80 16.55 -5.71
C ALA A 105 0.24 17.51 -6.29
N THR A 106 0.59 18.52 -5.48
CA THR A 106 1.75 19.37 -5.69
C THR A 106 2.81 18.97 -4.66
N PRO A 107 4.02 18.59 -5.07
CA PRO A 107 5.07 18.21 -4.14
C PRO A 107 5.33 19.27 -3.09
N SER A 108 5.53 18.84 -1.86
CA SER A 108 5.85 19.73 -0.74
C SER A 108 7.28 20.30 -0.81
N LEU A 109 8.19 19.61 -1.52
CA LEU A 109 9.63 19.85 -1.57
C LEU A 109 10.24 19.41 -2.93
N ASP A 110 11.58 19.44 -3.05
CA ASP A 110 12.33 18.80 -4.13
C ASP A 110 12.15 17.27 -4.08
N LEU A 111 11.07 16.77 -4.72
CA LEU A 111 10.68 15.37 -4.72
C LEU A 111 11.67 14.52 -5.53
N ASN A 112 12.44 13.69 -4.85
CA ASN A 112 13.36 12.73 -5.47
C ASN A 112 12.85 11.28 -5.38
N ASN A 113 11.95 10.99 -4.45
CA ASN A 113 11.39 9.65 -4.28
C ASN A 113 9.90 9.73 -3.97
N LEU A 114 9.10 8.93 -4.67
CA LEU A 114 7.67 8.81 -4.45
C LEU A 114 7.32 7.34 -4.23
N ILE A 115 6.56 7.06 -3.18
CA ILE A 115 6.11 5.72 -2.85
C ILE A 115 4.59 5.72 -2.75
N PHE A 116 3.98 4.73 -3.38
CA PHE A 116 2.55 4.46 -3.34
C PHE A 116 2.33 3.08 -2.75
N GLU A 117 1.43 3.00 -1.78
CA GLU A 117 1.04 1.75 -1.13
C GLU A 117 -0.48 1.63 -1.13
N MET A 118 -0.96 0.42 -1.35
CA MET A 118 -2.39 0.11 -1.38
C MET A 118 -2.64 -1.28 -0.81
N ASP A 119 -3.59 -1.35 0.12
CA ASP A 119 -4.16 -2.59 0.63
C ASP A 119 -5.52 -2.80 -0.05
N PHE A 120 -5.69 -3.91 -0.77
CA PHE A 120 -6.87 -4.20 -1.58
C PHE A 120 -7.25 -5.68 -1.53
N SER A 121 -8.45 -6.06 -1.97
CA SER A 121 -8.88 -7.45 -2.08
C SER A 121 -9.45 -7.73 -3.47
N GLU A 122 -9.33 -9.02 -3.87
CA GLU A 122 -9.86 -9.68 -5.09
C GLU A 122 -8.88 -9.90 -6.27
N THR A 123 -9.33 -10.73 -7.22
CA THR A 123 -8.51 -11.58 -8.12
C THR A 123 -8.01 -10.94 -9.42
N SER A 124 -8.33 -9.66 -9.69
CA SER A 124 -7.93 -9.00 -10.93
C SER A 124 -6.87 -7.93 -10.67
N PRO A 125 -5.83 -7.82 -11.52
CA PRO A 125 -4.73 -6.91 -11.25
C PRO A 125 -5.20 -5.46 -11.30
N VAL A 126 -5.09 -4.77 -10.17
CA VAL A 126 -5.21 -3.31 -10.12
C VAL A 126 -4.04 -2.71 -10.88
N THR A 127 -4.31 -1.75 -11.76
CA THR A 127 -3.26 -1.04 -12.48
C THR A 127 -3.04 0.32 -11.85
N VAL A 128 -1.77 0.66 -11.59
CA VAL A 128 -1.39 1.96 -11.04
C VAL A 128 -0.34 2.60 -11.93
N SER A 129 -0.52 3.89 -12.22
CA SER A 129 0.42 4.66 -13.04
C SER A 129 0.70 6.02 -12.41
N LEU A 130 1.94 6.48 -12.55
CA LEU A 130 2.36 7.83 -12.18
C LEU A 130 2.52 8.66 -13.45
N THR A 131 1.90 9.83 -13.46
CA THR A 131 2.22 10.91 -14.40
C THR A 131 2.77 12.12 -13.66
N TYR A 132 3.69 12.86 -14.28
CA TYR A 132 4.23 14.09 -13.72
C TYR A 132 4.30 15.20 -14.77
N ASN A 133 4.30 16.46 -14.31
CA ASN A 133 4.40 17.68 -15.12
C ASN A 133 3.43 17.70 -16.30
N GLY A 134 2.17 17.32 -16.08
CA GLY A 134 1.13 17.35 -17.11
C GLY A 134 1.18 16.26 -18.19
N GLY A 135 1.86 15.13 -17.97
CA GLY A 135 1.54 13.91 -18.75
C GLY A 135 2.64 12.91 -19.04
N THR A 136 3.85 13.05 -18.48
CA THR A 136 4.88 12.01 -18.68
C THR A 136 4.60 10.83 -17.75
N ILE A 137 4.30 9.66 -18.32
CA ILE A 137 4.13 8.42 -17.56
C ILE A 137 5.51 7.88 -17.16
N LEU A 138 5.69 7.57 -15.88
CA LEU A 138 6.91 6.94 -15.38
C LEU A 138 6.61 5.53 -14.86
N ALA A 139 7.39 4.55 -15.31
CA ALA A 139 7.34 3.21 -14.75
C ALA A 139 7.96 3.19 -13.34
N PRO A 140 7.42 2.39 -12.40
CA PRO A 140 8.01 2.25 -11.08
C PRO A 140 9.41 1.62 -11.19
N THR A 141 10.35 2.11 -10.39
CA THR A 141 11.70 1.52 -10.25
C THR A 141 11.69 0.30 -9.34
N TYR A 142 10.68 0.18 -8.47
CA TYR A 142 10.45 -1.00 -7.65
C TYR A 142 8.95 -1.30 -7.55
N THR A 143 8.62 -2.59 -7.53
CA THR A 143 7.27 -3.11 -7.38
C THR A 143 7.29 -4.29 -6.44
N TYR A 144 6.45 -4.23 -5.42
CA TYR A 144 6.15 -5.33 -4.52
C TYR A 144 4.67 -5.67 -4.62
N SER A 145 4.38 -6.96 -4.68
CA SER A 145 3.05 -7.52 -4.52
C SER A 145 3.14 -8.73 -3.59
N GLY A 146 2.24 -8.80 -2.62
CA GLY A 146 2.22 -9.87 -1.64
C GLY A 146 0.95 -9.85 -0.80
N PRO A 147 0.85 -10.73 0.21
CA PRO A 147 -0.32 -10.76 1.08
C PRO A 147 -0.46 -9.43 1.82
N GLY A 148 -1.67 -8.91 1.83
CA GLY A 148 -2.06 -7.71 2.56
C GLY A 148 -2.30 -7.95 4.04
N SER A 149 -2.75 -6.90 4.72
CA SER A 149 -2.84 -6.87 6.17
C SER A 149 -4.25 -7.12 6.72
N SER A 150 -5.24 -7.15 5.83
CA SER A 150 -6.66 -7.10 6.16
C SER A 150 -7.32 -8.44 5.86
N SER A 151 -7.79 -9.14 6.89
CA SER A 151 -8.75 -10.23 6.68
C SER A 151 -10.13 -9.59 6.51
N SER A 152 -10.65 -9.53 5.29
CA SER A 152 -11.96 -8.93 5.07
C SER A 152 -13.05 -9.74 5.78
N GLU A 153 -14.01 -9.06 6.43
CA GLU A 153 -15.21 -9.72 6.97
C GLU A 153 -16.04 -10.42 5.87
N MET A 154 -15.81 -10.04 4.61
CA MET A 154 -16.42 -10.65 3.42
C MET A 154 -15.70 -11.93 2.93
N GLY A 155 -14.70 -12.42 3.65
CA GLY A 155 -14.15 -13.76 3.48
C GLY A 155 -13.02 -13.89 2.44
N GLY A 156 -12.36 -12.80 2.08
CA GLY A 156 -11.17 -12.79 1.22
C GLY A 156 -9.92 -12.32 1.95
N ASP A 157 -8.78 -12.94 1.62
CA ASP A 157 -7.46 -12.41 1.91
C ASP A 157 -7.26 -11.11 1.11
N SER A 158 -6.71 -10.07 1.74
CA SER A 158 -6.24 -8.89 1.03
C SER A 158 -4.86 -9.13 0.40
N ASP A 159 -4.54 -8.37 -0.64
CA ASP A 159 -3.23 -8.20 -1.23
C ASP A 159 -2.70 -6.77 -0.96
N MET A 160 -1.38 -6.66 -0.84
CA MET A 160 -0.66 -5.40 -0.75
C MET A 160 0.09 -5.13 -2.06
N LEU A 161 -0.04 -3.92 -2.57
CA LEU A 161 0.75 -3.39 -3.67
C LEU A 161 1.58 -2.22 -3.15
N ALA A 162 2.90 -2.26 -3.35
CA ALA A 162 3.77 -1.13 -3.11
C ALA A 162 4.60 -0.82 -4.35
N LEU A 163 4.57 0.45 -4.76
CA LEU A 163 5.28 0.98 -5.92
C LEU A 163 6.18 2.12 -5.49
N GLN A 164 7.36 2.19 -6.10
CA GLN A 164 8.30 3.27 -5.87
C GLN A 164 8.78 3.84 -7.19
N TRP A 165 8.94 5.15 -7.24
CA TRP A 165 9.54 5.88 -8.35
C TRP A 165 10.75 6.67 -7.86
N ASP A 166 11.89 6.47 -8.53
CA ASP A 166 13.05 7.34 -8.42
C ASP A 166 12.86 8.53 -9.38
N LEU A 167 12.80 9.72 -8.80
CA LEU A 167 12.59 11.00 -9.48
C LEU A 167 13.87 11.85 -9.43
N THR A 168 15.00 11.28 -9.01
CA THR A 168 16.28 12.00 -8.89
C THR A 168 16.66 12.64 -10.22
N GLY A 169 16.90 13.95 -10.18
CA GLY A 169 17.27 14.73 -11.37
C GLY A 169 16.08 15.13 -12.26
N ILE A 170 14.85 14.84 -11.83
CA ILE A 170 13.61 15.31 -12.45
C ILE A 170 13.02 16.41 -11.57
N THR A 171 12.80 17.59 -12.12
CA THR A 171 12.02 18.63 -11.42
C THR A 171 10.54 18.29 -11.55
N VAL A 172 9.90 17.86 -10.46
CA VAL A 172 8.47 17.57 -10.41
C VAL A 172 7.71 18.77 -9.83
N THR A 173 6.81 19.36 -10.61
CA THR A 173 5.95 20.48 -10.18
C THR A 173 4.55 20.04 -9.79
N ASP A 174 4.12 18.92 -10.35
CA ASP A 174 2.83 18.27 -10.12
C ASP A 174 2.98 16.79 -10.46
N TYR A 175 2.22 15.96 -9.76
CA TYR A 175 2.08 14.57 -10.14
C TYR A 175 0.67 14.07 -9.90
N THR A 176 0.33 13.06 -10.68
CA THR A 176 -0.95 12.37 -10.63
C THR A 176 -0.71 10.87 -10.61
N ILE A 177 -1.19 10.19 -9.57
CA ILE A 177 -1.27 8.73 -9.49
C ILE A 177 -2.67 8.31 -9.91
N THR A 178 -2.78 7.53 -10.98
CA THR A 178 -4.05 6.95 -11.43
C THR A 178 -4.13 5.49 -11.03
N ILE A 179 -5.23 5.09 -10.42
CA ILE A 179 -5.55 3.72 -10.02
C ILE A 179 -6.75 3.27 -10.86
N ASP A 180 -6.55 2.27 -11.70
CA ASP A 180 -7.62 1.57 -12.42
C ASP A 180 -7.93 0.28 -11.68
N ALA A 181 -8.98 0.35 -10.85
CA ALA A 181 -9.47 -0.77 -10.06
C ALA A 181 -10.57 -1.50 -10.84
N PRO A 182 -10.38 -2.79 -11.17
CA PRO A 182 -11.37 -3.57 -11.90
C PRO A 182 -12.65 -3.75 -11.08
N ILE A 183 -13.67 -4.36 -11.67
CA ILE A 183 -14.89 -4.72 -10.95
C ILE A 183 -14.60 -5.72 -9.84
N HIS A 184 -15.40 -5.68 -8.79
CA HIS A 184 -15.24 -6.49 -7.60
C HIS A 184 -13.83 -6.35 -7.01
N THR A 185 -13.45 -5.12 -6.66
CA THR A 185 -12.21 -4.82 -5.94
C THR A 185 -12.57 -4.06 -4.67
N GLY A 186 -12.05 -4.51 -3.54
CA GLY A 186 -12.10 -3.77 -2.28
C GLY A 186 -10.79 -3.03 -2.08
N ILE A 187 -10.81 -1.74 -1.75
CA ILE A 187 -9.62 -0.96 -1.39
C ILE A 187 -9.79 -0.49 0.05
N TYR A 188 -8.93 -0.96 0.95
CA TYR A 188 -9.00 -0.68 2.39
C TYR A 188 -8.24 0.58 2.77
N ALA A 189 -7.05 0.74 2.19
CA ALA A 189 -6.17 1.85 2.47
C ALA A 189 -5.33 2.22 1.26
N ILE A 190 -5.04 3.52 1.14
CA ILE A 190 -4.07 4.07 0.21
C ILE A 190 -3.12 4.98 0.99
N SER A 191 -1.82 4.88 0.73
CA SER A 191 -0.79 5.75 1.28
C SER A 191 0.09 6.27 0.15
N VAL A 192 0.44 7.55 0.23
CA VAL A 192 1.45 8.17 -0.63
C VAL A 192 2.50 8.83 0.26
N VAL A 193 3.76 8.55 -0.03
CA VAL A 193 4.91 9.02 0.73
C VAL A 193 5.88 9.75 -0.20
N GLU A 194 6.20 10.99 0.14
CA GLU A 194 7.20 11.82 -0.54
C GLU A 194 8.53 11.82 0.21
N GLY A 195 9.64 11.77 -0.53
CA GLY A 195 10.98 11.95 0.00
C GLY A 195 11.87 12.83 -0.85
N ASP A 196 12.70 13.64 -0.19
CA ASP A 196 13.73 14.49 -0.81
C ASP A 196 15.06 13.75 -0.99
N THR A 197 15.18 12.56 -0.41
CA THR A 197 16.39 11.76 -0.43
C THR A 197 16.06 10.33 -0.81
N PHE A 198 16.75 9.81 -1.82
CA PHE A 198 16.75 8.39 -2.12
C PHE A 198 17.90 7.78 -1.29
N ASP A 199 17.65 7.36 -0.03
CA ASP A 199 18.72 6.75 0.81
C ASP A 199 19.18 5.37 0.30
N GLY A 200 18.83 4.97 -0.93
CA GLY A 200 19.21 3.68 -1.54
C GLY A 200 18.71 2.44 -0.78
N LYS A 201 18.05 2.64 0.35
CA LYS A 201 17.33 1.63 1.11
C LYS A 201 15.92 1.56 0.54
N ALA A 202 15.83 0.96 -0.65
CA ALA A 202 14.58 0.38 -1.13
C ALA A 202 13.91 -0.39 0.01
N ILE A 203 12.58 -0.49 -0.02
CA ILE A 203 11.83 -1.48 0.78
C ILE A 203 12.67 -2.77 0.79
N PRO A 204 13.23 -3.18 1.94
CA PRO A 204 14.25 -4.22 1.91
C PRO A 204 13.65 -5.44 1.24
N GLU A 205 14.23 -5.87 0.12
CA GLU A 205 13.73 -7.06 -0.56
C GLU A 205 13.63 -8.20 0.48
N PRO A 206 12.69 -9.14 0.36
CA PRO A 206 12.57 -10.26 1.30
C PRO A 206 13.91 -10.99 1.55
N SER A 207 14.80 -10.99 0.55
CA SER A 207 16.17 -11.47 0.61
C SER A 207 17.06 -10.74 1.64
N THR A 208 16.85 -9.45 1.85
CA THR A 208 17.56 -8.61 2.84
C THR A 208 17.22 -9.06 4.26
N TYR A 209 15.94 -9.29 4.55
CA TYR A 209 15.51 -9.82 5.84
C TYR A 209 16.03 -11.24 6.07
N ALA A 210 16.03 -12.08 5.03
CA ALA A 210 16.62 -13.42 5.10
C ALA A 210 18.13 -13.37 5.38
N ALA A 211 18.86 -12.42 4.78
CA ALA A 211 20.28 -12.22 5.03
C ALA A 211 20.55 -11.77 6.48
N LEU A 212 19.76 -10.81 7.00
CA LEU A 212 19.86 -10.35 8.39
C LEU A 212 19.54 -11.47 9.38
N ALA A 213 18.48 -12.24 9.13
CA ALA A 213 18.13 -13.42 9.93
C ALA A 213 19.25 -14.47 9.89
N GLY A 214 19.83 -14.73 8.71
CA GLY A 214 20.96 -15.63 8.53
C GLY A 214 22.20 -15.18 9.30
N LEU A 215 22.52 -13.89 9.28
CA LEU A 215 23.60 -13.30 10.07
C LEU A 215 23.33 -13.41 11.58
N GLY A 216 22.09 -13.21 12.02
CA GLY A 216 21.68 -13.42 13.41
C GLY A 216 21.88 -14.86 13.88
N VAL A 217 21.44 -15.84 13.08
CA VAL A 217 21.64 -17.27 13.36
C VAL A 217 23.13 -17.62 13.41
N LEU A 218 23.92 -17.11 12.46
CA LEU A 218 25.37 -17.31 12.45
C LEU A 218 26.03 -16.72 13.70
N GLY A 219 25.65 -15.50 14.08
CA GLY A 219 26.13 -14.84 15.29
C GLY A 219 25.84 -15.65 16.55
N LEU A 220 24.61 -16.16 16.70
CA LEU A 220 24.23 -17.04 17.81
C LEU A 220 25.01 -18.36 17.82
N ALA A 221 25.22 -18.97 16.65
CA ALA A 221 26.02 -20.20 16.53
C ALA A 221 27.48 -19.99 16.96
N LEU A 222 28.08 -18.87 16.57
CA LEU A 222 29.45 -18.49 16.96
C LEU A 222 29.56 -18.19 18.46
N LEU A 223 28.58 -17.49 19.04
CA LEU A 223 28.49 -17.20 20.48
C LEU A 223 28.39 -18.50 21.29
N ARG A 224 27.53 -19.43 20.88
CA ARG A 224 27.39 -20.74 21.52
C ARG A 224 28.70 -21.52 21.49
N ARG A 225 29.38 -21.57 20.35
CA ARG A 225 30.68 -22.25 20.21
C ARG A 225 31.71 -21.69 21.19
N LYS A 226 31.78 -20.37 21.33
CA LYS A 226 32.72 -19.70 22.26
C LYS A 226 32.40 -20.02 23.72
N LEU A 227 31.13 -20.10 24.09
CA LEU A 227 30.71 -20.42 25.45
C LEU A 227 30.94 -21.89 25.81
N SER A 228 30.81 -22.82 24.86
CA SER A 228 31.07 -24.26 25.09
C SER A 228 32.56 -24.65 25.16
N GLN A 229 33.47 -23.71 24.87
CA GLN A 229 34.92 -23.92 24.95
C GLN A 229 35.53 -23.43 26.27
N LYS A 230 34.71 -22.87 27.17
CA LYS A 230 35.07 -22.57 28.55
C LYS A 230 34.57 -23.68 29.47
#